data_AF-A0A6L6Y0R7-F1
#
_entry.id   AF-A0A6L6Y0R7-F1
#
_cell.length_a   1.000
_cell.length_b   1.000
_cell.length_c   1.000
_cell.angle_alpha   90.00
_cell.angle_beta   90.00
_cell.angle_gamma   90.00
#
_symmetry.space_group_name_H-M   'P 1'
#
loop_
_entity.id
_entity.type
_entity.pdbx_description
1 polymer ?
#
loop_
_entity_poly.entity_id
_entity_poly.type
_entity_poly.pdbx_seq_one_letter_code
_entity_poly.pdbx_strand_id
1 'polypeptide(L)'
;MKFTKGDHLLFIITLFIFLFFMSTQFPSMHKDVKITDWLSVIINLSLALFAYKGFILANSWKDDLTRGDGYKIALEIKDEKLHNLRMLSHSFSNVEIAYPCVLNALHNKSAVIPVMNITSKDFAINNTENIGLLIERMKICTRELEISFRNLNSVGWEVSDDKKDKIQEVISIINNAFPIIYPVFYASQQLLGLTKDFYDNQQNIIPTPYNQTSQEDLLEIIKSHSETFKSNTEDFGKKCSKLLDDDLYVLNFFHPIKKKFN
;
A
#
# COMPACT_ATOMS: atom_id res chain seq x y z
N MET A 1 15.25 -25.64 23.35
CA MET A 1 16.57 -25.53 22.70
C MET A 1 17.57 -26.32 23.54
N LYS A 2 18.34 -27.26 22.97
CA LYS A 2 19.32 -28.08 23.70
C LYS A 2 20.62 -27.28 23.82
N PHE A 3 21.20 -27.20 25.01
CA PHE A 3 22.54 -26.63 25.21
C PHE A 3 23.52 -27.33 24.28
N THR A 4 24.33 -26.55 23.55
CA THR A 4 25.33 -27.12 22.65
C THR A 4 26.55 -27.55 23.47
N LYS A 5 27.33 -28.50 22.95
CA LYS A 5 28.57 -28.93 23.63
C LYS A 5 29.54 -27.76 23.85
N GLY A 6 29.51 -26.75 22.99
CA GLY A 6 30.30 -25.52 23.12
C GLY A 6 29.89 -24.68 24.33
N ASP A 7 28.59 -24.54 24.60
CA ASP A 7 28.08 -23.78 25.75
C ASP A 7 28.53 -24.41 27.08
N HIS A 8 28.47 -25.76 27.17
CA HIS A 8 28.91 -26.49 28.36
C HIS A 8 30.43 -26.36 28.57
N LEU A 9 31.21 -26.45 27.50
CA LEU A 9 32.65 -26.32 27.56
C LEU A 9 33.07 -24.92 28.04
N LEU A 10 32.45 -23.87 27.50
CA LEU A 10 32.73 -22.48 27.89
C LEU A 10 32.39 -22.22 29.36
N PHE A 11 31.27 -22.76 29.85
CA PHE A 11 30.89 -22.68 31.26
C PHE A 11 31.93 -23.36 32.16
N ILE A 12 32.34 -24.58 31.82
CA ILE A 12 33.35 -25.33 32.57
C ILE A 12 34.69 -24.59 32.59
N ILE A 13 35.14 -24.09 31.44
CA ILE A 13 36.40 -23.33 31.34
C ILE A 13 36.35 -22.06 32.19
N THR A 14 35.24 -21.32 32.13
CA THR A 14 35.07 -20.09 32.92
C THR A 14 35.05 -20.39 34.42
N LEU A 15 34.40 -21.48 34.83
CA LEU A 15 34.40 -21.97 36.21
C LEU A 15 35.82 -22.31 36.69
N PHE A 16 36.61 -23.03 35.88
CA PHE A 16 37.98 -23.40 36.25
C PHE A 16 38.92 -22.20 36.30
N ILE A 17 38.81 -21.26 35.37
CA ILE A 17 39.59 -20.01 35.39
C ILE A 17 39.25 -19.21 36.65
N PHE A 18 37.96 -19.09 36.97
CA PHE A 18 37.52 -18.40 38.19
C PHE A 18 38.04 -19.07 39.47
N LEU A 19 37.93 -20.39 39.58
CA LEU A 19 38.45 -21.15 40.73
C LEU A 19 39.98 -21.01 40.85
N PHE A 20 40.70 -21.00 39.73
CA PHE A 20 42.15 -20.80 39.71
C PHE A 20 42.55 -19.40 40.18
N PHE A 21 41.88 -18.34 39.71
CA PHE A 21 42.14 -16.97 40.17
C PHE A 21 41.79 -16.76 41.65
N MET A 22 40.70 -17.36 42.13
CA MET A 22 40.34 -17.29 43.55
C MET A 22 41.33 -18.03 44.45
N SER A 23 41.81 -19.19 44.02
CA SER A 23 42.81 -19.99 44.75
C SER A 23 44.17 -19.27 44.85
N THR A 24 44.55 -18.52 43.82
CA THR A 24 45.85 -17.83 43.75
C THR A 24 45.86 -16.47 44.45
N GLN A 25 44.77 -15.69 44.39
CA GLN A 25 44.71 -14.37 45.05
C GLN A 25 44.34 -14.42 46.53
N PHE A 26 43.59 -15.44 46.99
CA PHE A 26 43.10 -15.50 48.36
C PHE A 26 43.25 -16.89 48.99
N PRO A 27 44.48 -17.37 49.25
CA PRO A 27 44.72 -18.72 49.79
C PRO A 27 44.08 -18.96 51.17
N SER A 28 43.76 -17.90 51.93
CA SER A 28 43.06 -17.98 53.22
C SER A 28 41.53 -18.01 53.12
N MET A 29 40.92 -17.72 51.97
CA MET A 29 39.46 -17.74 51.79
C MET A 29 38.85 -19.14 51.93
N HIS A 30 39.65 -20.21 51.81
CA HIS A 30 39.15 -21.57 52.01
C HIS A 30 38.78 -21.86 53.47
N LYS A 31 39.18 -21.02 54.44
CA LYS A 31 38.97 -21.28 55.87
C LYS A 31 37.65 -20.73 56.43
N ASP A 32 37.15 -19.60 55.91
CA ASP A 32 35.98 -18.89 56.48
C ASP A 32 34.86 -18.58 55.48
N VAL A 33 34.99 -18.95 54.21
CA VAL A 33 33.92 -18.74 53.21
C VAL A 33 32.96 -19.92 53.22
N LYS A 34 31.69 -19.66 53.56
CA LYS A 34 30.66 -20.70 53.58
C LYS A 34 30.35 -21.14 52.15
N ILE A 35 30.14 -22.44 51.95
CA ILE A 35 29.74 -23.02 50.65
C ILE A 35 28.50 -22.31 50.06
N THR A 36 27.65 -21.76 50.93
CA THR A 36 26.48 -20.96 50.55
C THR A 36 26.83 -19.68 49.78
N ASP A 37 27.98 -19.06 50.05
CA ASP A 37 28.40 -17.83 49.38
C ASP A 37 28.84 -18.12 47.94
N TRP A 38 29.56 -19.23 47.74
CA TRP A 38 29.90 -19.73 46.40
C TRP A 38 28.68 -20.17 45.60
N LEU A 39 27.72 -20.83 46.26
CA LEU A 39 26.45 -21.21 45.61
C LEU A 39 25.66 -19.97 45.17
N SER A 40 25.65 -18.91 45.99
CA SER A 40 25.03 -17.62 45.67
C SER A 40 25.68 -16.97 44.45
N VAL A 41 27.02 -16.96 44.36
CA VAL A 41 27.75 -16.44 43.19
C VAL A 41 27.40 -17.21 41.92
N ILE A 42 27.35 -18.55 41.99
CA ILE A 42 26.98 -19.40 40.84
C ILE A 42 25.54 -19.14 40.40
N ILE A 43 24.59 -19.01 41.34
CA ILE A 43 23.19 -18.72 41.05
C ILE A 43 23.04 -17.33 40.42
N ASN A 44 23.73 -16.31 40.95
CA ASN A 44 23.68 -14.95 40.41
C ASN A 44 24.28 -14.86 39.00
N LEU A 45 25.41 -15.55 38.76
CA LEU A 45 26.01 -15.63 37.43
C LEU A 45 25.08 -16.36 36.43
N SER A 46 24.43 -17.44 36.88
CA SER A 46 23.46 -18.17 36.07
C SER A 46 22.25 -17.30 35.72
N LEU A 47 21.69 -16.58 36.70
CA LEU A 47 20.60 -15.63 36.48
C LEU A 47 20.98 -14.51 35.52
N ALA A 48 22.19 -13.95 35.64
CA ALA A 48 22.69 -12.94 34.72
C ALA A 48 22.82 -13.47 33.28
N LEU A 49 23.30 -14.70 33.10
CA LEU A 49 23.37 -15.37 31.79
C LEU A 49 21.98 -15.66 31.22
N PHE A 50 21.02 -16.09 32.04
CA PHE A 50 19.62 -16.28 31.63
C PHE A 50 18.97 -14.95 31.24
N ALA A 51 19.19 -13.88 32.00
CA ALA A 51 18.68 -12.55 31.69
C ALA A 51 19.29 -12.02 30.38
N TYR A 52 20.60 -12.19 30.17
CA TYR A 52 21.28 -11.82 28.93
C TYR A 52 20.75 -12.61 27.72
N LYS A 53 20.58 -13.94 27.85
CA LYS A 53 19.97 -14.75 26.79
C LYS A 53 18.50 -14.40 26.56
N GLY A 54 17.74 -14.10 27.62
CA GLY A 54 16.37 -13.64 27.54
C GLY A 54 16.25 -12.29 26.81
N PHE A 55 17.18 -11.38 27.05
CA PHE A 55 17.27 -10.11 26.34
C PHE A 55 17.57 -10.30 24.85
N ILE A 56 18.56 -11.15 24.50
CA ILE A 56 18.85 -11.48 23.10
C ILE A 56 17.63 -12.08 22.42
N LEU A 57 16.97 -13.04 23.06
CA LEU A 57 15.79 -13.72 22.51
C LEU A 57 14.63 -12.76 22.31
N ALA A 58 14.37 -11.87 23.27
CA ALA A 58 13.33 -10.85 23.16
C ALA A 58 13.62 -9.87 22.03
N ASN A 59 14.89 -9.49 21.86
CA ASN A 59 15.31 -8.58 20.80
C ASN A 59 15.21 -9.24 19.41
N SER A 60 15.65 -10.49 19.26
CA SER A 60 15.53 -11.24 18.00
C SER A 60 14.08 -11.56 17.66
N TRP A 61 13.24 -11.86 18.65
CA TRP A 61 11.83 -12.17 18.43
C TRP A 61 11.05 -10.96 17.90
N LYS A 62 11.34 -9.77 18.43
CA LYS A 62 10.76 -8.52 17.91
C LYS A 62 11.21 -8.24 16.47
N ASP A 63 12.50 -8.44 16.17
CA ASP A 63 13.04 -8.26 14.81
C ASP A 63 12.44 -9.27 13.82
N ASP A 64 12.24 -10.53 14.22
CA ASP A 64 11.64 -11.56 13.36
C ASP A 64 10.15 -11.29 13.11
N LEU A 65 9.42 -10.79 14.12
CA LEU A 65 8.01 -10.38 13.98
C LEU A 65 7.86 -9.19 13.03
N THR A 66 8.63 -8.12 13.24
CA THR A 66 8.58 -6.94 12.36
C THR A 66 9.03 -7.28 10.95
N ARG A 67 9.94 -8.25 10.78
CA ARG A 67 10.30 -8.76 9.46
C ARG A 67 9.17 -9.51 8.76
N GLY A 68 8.50 -10.40 9.48
CA GLY A 68 7.37 -11.16 8.94
C GLY A 68 6.21 -10.26 8.52
N ASP A 69 5.84 -9.30 9.36
CA ASP A 69 4.75 -8.37 9.10
C ASP A 69 5.06 -7.42 7.95
N GLY A 70 6.27 -6.85 7.91
CA GLY A 70 6.69 -5.98 6.81
C GLY A 70 6.74 -6.71 5.46
N TYR A 71 7.24 -7.96 5.45
CA TYR A 71 7.23 -8.78 4.25
C TYR A 71 5.79 -9.08 3.76
N LYS A 72 4.89 -9.40 4.68
CA LYS A 72 3.48 -9.64 4.34
C LYS A 72 2.81 -8.40 3.75
N ILE A 73 3.01 -7.22 4.35
CA ILE A 73 2.45 -5.96 3.85
C ILE A 73 3.06 -5.62 2.48
N ALA A 74 4.35 -5.85 2.28
CA ALA A 74 4.99 -5.60 0.99
C ALA A 74 4.45 -6.51 -0.13
N LEU A 75 4.19 -7.79 0.18
CA LEU A 75 3.50 -8.69 -0.74
C LEU A 75 2.08 -8.23 -1.04
N GLU A 76 1.32 -7.79 -0.03
CA GLU A 76 -0.02 -7.23 -0.22
C GLU A 76 0.01 -6.00 -1.15
N ILE A 77 0.97 -5.10 -0.96
CA ILE A 77 1.17 -3.94 -1.83
C ILE A 77 1.43 -4.40 -3.27
N LYS A 78 2.35 -5.34 -3.48
CA LYS A 78 2.73 -5.85 -4.80
C LYS A 78 1.58 -6.57 -5.49
N ASP A 79 1.10 -7.64 -4.88
CA ASP A 79 0.28 -8.65 -5.53
C ASP A 79 -1.19 -8.23 -5.56
N GLU A 80 -1.64 -7.40 -4.61
CA GLU A 80 -3.02 -6.96 -4.52
C GLU A 80 -3.18 -5.48 -4.88
N LYS A 81 -2.56 -4.56 -4.14
CA LYS A 81 -2.88 -3.13 -4.27
C LYS A 81 -2.43 -2.53 -5.60
N LEU A 82 -1.20 -2.80 -6.01
CA LEU A 82 -0.66 -2.35 -7.29
C LEU A 82 -1.31 -3.09 -8.48
N HIS A 83 -1.70 -4.35 -8.29
CA HIS A 83 -2.48 -5.07 -9.28
C HIS A 83 -3.85 -4.43 -9.50
N ASN A 84 -4.59 -4.14 -8.43
CA ASN A 84 -5.88 -3.46 -8.49
C ASN A 84 -5.77 -2.09 -9.18
N LEU A 85 -4.68 -1.36 -8.89
CA LEU A 85 -4.38 -0.09 -9.54
C LEU A 85 -4.19 -0.26 -11.06
N ARG A 86 -3.45 -1.28 -11.50
CA ARG A 86 -3.30 -1.61 -12.93
C ARG A 86 -4.65 -1.94 -13.57
N MET A 87 -5.51 -2.68 -12.87
CA MET A 87 -6.81 -3.12 -13.40
C MET A 87 -7.74 -1.95 -13.72
N LEU A 88 -7.54 -0.76 -13.14
CA LEU A 88 -8.28 0.45 -13.50
C LEU A 88 -8.17 0.79 -14.99
N SER A 89 -7.01 0.51 -15.62
CA SER A 89 -6.76 0.80 -17.03
C SER A 89 -7.75 0.14 -17.98
N HIS A 90 -8.29 -1.03 -17.62
CA HIS A 90 -9.30 -1.72 -18.43
C HIS A 90 -10.64 -1.00 -18.51
N SER A 91 -10.89 -0.04 -17.60
CA SER A 91 -12.13 0.74 -17.56
C SER A 91 -11.96 2.15 -18.13
N PHE A 92 -10.73 2.56 -18.48
CA PHE A 92 -10.44 3.88 -19.04
C PHE A 92 -11.14 4.12 -20.38
N SER A 93 -11.32 3.06 -21.17
CA SER A 93 -12.05 3.12 -22.44
C SER A 93 -13.45 3.70 -22.29
N ASN A 94 -14.13 3.51 -21.14
CA ASN A 94 -15.47 4.08 -20.91
C ASN A 94 -15.46 5.62 -20.93
N VAL A 95 -14.37 6.23 -20.47
CA VAL A 95 -14.18 7.70 -20.50
C VAL A 95 -13.84 8.14 -21.92
N GLU A 96 -12.96 7.40 -22.61
CA GLU A 96 -12.52 7.71 -23.98
C GLU A 96 -13.68 7.69 -24.98
N ILE A 97 -14.63 6.77 -24.82
CA ILE A 97 -15.80 6.63 -25.71
C ILE A 97 -17.02 7.42 -25.23
N ALA A 98 -16.93 8.20 -24.14
CA ALA A 98 -18.08 8.90 -23.58
C ALA A 98 -18.76 9.83 -24.60
N TYR A 99 -17.98 10.61 -25.35
CA TYR A 99 -18.50 11.53 -26.38
C TYR A 99 -19.34 10.82 -27.46
N PRO A 100 -18.81 9.85 -28.22
CA PRO A 100 -19.59 9.18 -29.25
C PRO A 100 -20.80 8.41 -28.68
N CYS A 101 -20.71 7.88 -27.46
CA CYS A 101 -21.83 7.23 -26.79
C CYS A 101 -22.99 8.20 -26.52
N VAL A 102 -22.70 9.33 -25.88
CA VAL A 102 -23.72 10.34 -25.54
C VAL A 102 -24.30 10.97 -26.81
N LEU A 103 -23.46 11.33 -27.78
CA LEU A 103 -23.91 11.90 -29.04
C LEU A 103 -24.90 10.96 -29.77
N ASN A 104 -24.55 9.68 -29.89
CA ASN A 104 -25.41 8.71 -30.57
C ASN A 104 -26.71 8.46 -29.80
N ALA A 105 -26.70 8.48 -28.46
CA ALA A 105 -27.92 8.38 -27.66
C ALA A 105 -28.88 9.57 -27.86
N LEU A 106 -28.36 10.78 -28.09
CA LEU A 106 -29.17 11.98 -28.36
C LEU A 106 -29.79 11.95 -29.76
N HIS A 107 -29.04 11.55 -30.78
CA HIS A 107 -29.51 11.54 -32.16
C HIS A 107 -30.31 10.29 -32.54
N ASN A 108 -29.95 9.12 -32.01
CA ASN A 108 -30.46 7.81 -32.42
C ASN A 108 -30.88 6.94 -31.22
N LYS A 109 -31.61 7.51 -30.25
CA LYS A 109 -31.91 6.87 -28.95
C LYS A 109 -32.34 5.40 -29.02
N SER A 110 -33.16 5.04 -30.00
CA SER A 110 -33.78 3.72 -30.17
C SER A 110 -33.02 2.80 -31.13
N ALA A 111 -31.94 3.27 -31.75
CA ALA A 111 -31.11 2.44 -32.60
C ALA A 111 -30.43 1.35 -31.75
N VAL A 112 -30.57 0.11 -32.18
CA VAL A 112 -30.01 -1.07 -31.51
C VAL A 112 -28.57 -1.24 -31.96
N ILE A 113 -27.65 -1.43 -31.00
CA ILE A 113 -26.27 -1.82 -31.26
C ILE A 113 -26.25 -3.35 -31.43
N PRO A 114 -26.05 -3.88 -32.66
CA PRO A 114 -26.33 -5.29 -32.96
C PRO A 114 -25.52 -6.28 -32.11
N VAL A 115 -24.26 -5.95 -31.81
CA VAL A 115 -23.35 -6.81 -31.05
C VAL A 115 -23.78 -6.97 -29.59
N MET A 116 -24.40 -5.94 -29.02
CA MET A 116 -24.77 -5.90 -27.59
C MET A 116 -26.27 -6.12 -27.36
N ASN A 117 -27.09 -6.02 -28.41
CA ASN A 117 -28.54 -6.11 -28.34
C ASN A 117 -29.17 -5.13 -27.31
N ILE A 118 -28.61 -3.93 -27.22
CA ILE A 118 -29.10 -2.83 -26.37
C ILE A 118 -29.31 -1.58 -27.21
N THR A 119 -30.16 -0.68 -26.73
CA THR A 119 -30.36 0.61 -27.42
C THR A 119 -29.16 1.53 -27.22
N SER A 120 -28.99 2.48 -28.13
CA SER A 120 -27.94 3.49 -28.04
C SER A 120 -28.07 4.32 -26.74
N LYS A 121 -29.31 4.58 -26.29
CA LYS A 121 -29.57 5.20 -25.00
C LYS A 121 -29.07 4.33 -23.84
N ASP A 122 -29.48 3.07 -23.77
CA ASP A 122 -29.10 2.17 -22.66
C ASP A 122 -27.59 1.96 -22.61
N PHE A 123 -26.93 1.89 -23.78
CA PHE A 123 -25.48 1.81 -23.85
C PHE A 123 -24.79 3.05 -23.27
N ALA A 124 -25.26 4.26 -23.60
CA ALA A 124 -24.71 5.49 -23.06
C ALA A 124 -24.94 5.63 -21.54
N ILE A 125 -26.09 5.15 -21.05
CA ILE A 125 -26.38 5.09 -19.61
C ILE A 125 -25.40 4.15 -18.91
N ASN A 126 -25.27 2.91 -19.39
CA ASN A 126 -24.34 1.93 -18.84
C ASN A 126 -22.89 2.44 -18.89
N ASN A 127 -22.48 3.09 -19.98
CA ASN A 127 -21.17 3.73 -20.07
C ASN A 127 -20.97 4.79 -18.97
N THR A 128 -21.96 5.65 -18.76
CA THR A 128 -21.91 6.70 -17.73
C THR A 128 -21.84 6.11 -16.32
N GLU A 129 -22.60 5.05 -16.04
CA GLU A 129 -22.52 4.31 -14.77
C GLU A 129 -21.12 3.70 -14.57
N ASN A 130 -20.53 3.11 -15.61
CA ASN A 130 -19.18 2.56 -15.56
C ASN A 130 -18.10 3.64 -15.33
N ILE A 131 -18.29 4.86 -15.84
CA ILE A 131 -17.43 6.00 -15.50
C ILE A 131 -17.55 6.34 -14.01
N GLY A 132 -18.77 6.37 -13.46
CA GLY A 132 -18.99 6.58 -12.02
C GLY A 132 -18.31 5.52 -11.16
N LEU A 133 -18.44 4.24 -11.54
CA LEU A 133 -17.77 3.12 -10.87
C LEU A 133 -16.24 3.24 -10.96
N LEU A 134 -15.71 3.68 -12.10
CA LEU A 134 -14.27 3.93 -12.27
C LEU A 134 -13.78 5.01 -11.30
N ILE A 135 -14.49 6.12 -11.16
CA ILE A 135 -14.15 7.20 -10.23
C ILE A 135 -14.05 6.66 -8.79
N GLU A 136 -15.03 5.89 -8.35
CA GLU A 136 -15.02 5.30 -7.00
C GLU A 136 -13.88 4.28 -6.83
N ARG A 137 -13.64 3.43 -7.83
CA ARG A 137 -12.50 2.49 -7.80
C ARG A 137 -11.15 3.20 -7.75
N MET A 138 -10.97 4.31 -8.48
CA MET A 138 -9.76 5.12 -8.44
C MET A 138 -9.50 5.67 -7.03
N LYS A 139 -10.54 6.17 -6.33
CA LYS A 139 -10.43 6.63 -4.94
C LYS A 139 -10.08 5.51 -3.97
N ILE A 140 -10.73 4.36 -4.11
CA ILE A 140 -10.49 3.20 -3.23
C ILE A 140 -9.05 2.71 -3.41
N CYS A 141 -8.61 2.50 -4.65
CA CYS A 141 -7.28 1.96 -4.93
C CYS A 141 -6.17 2.89 -4.43
N THR A 142 -6.30 4.20 -4.64
CA THR A 142 -5.31 5.19 -4.14
C THR A 142 -5.27 5.23 -2.62
N ARG A 143 -6.43 5.28 -1.96
CA ARG A 143 -6.52 5.29 -0.50
C ARG A 143 -5.99 4.01 0.14
N GLU A 144 -6.33 2.85 -0.39
CA GLU A 144 -5.84 1.57 0.13
C GLU A 144 -4.32 1.47 0.01
N LEU A 145 -3.77 1.91 -1.13
CA LEU A 145 -2.33 1.93 -1.35
C LEU A 145 -1.61 2.86 -0.36
N GLU A 146 -2.15 4.06 -0.11
CA GLU A 146 -1.63 4.98 0.93
C GLU A 146 -1.66 4.36 2.33
N ILE A 147 -2.75 3.66 2.68
CA ILE A 147 -2.88 2.96 3.96
C ILE A 147 -1.82 1.87 4.07
N SER A 148 -1.63 1.06 3.03
CA SER A 148 -0.62 -0.01 3.03
C SER A 148 0.80 0.54 3.17
N PHE A 149 1.15 1.66 2.53
CA PHE A 149 2.46 2.31 2.75
C PHE A 149 2.63 2.83 4.17
N ARG A 150 1.59 3.44 4.75
CA ARG A 150 1.64 3.89 6.15
C ARG A 150 1.83 2.70 7.10
N ASN A 151 1.15 1.58 6.84
CA ASN A 151 1.29 0.37 7.64
C ASN A 151 2.70 -0.22 7.51
N LEU A 152 3.26 -0.26 6.30
CA LEU A 152 4.64 -0.68 6.05
C LEU A 152 5.63 0.17 6.86
N ASN A 153 5.49 1.50 6.82
CA ASN A 153 6.30 2.43 7.60
C ASN A 153 6.14 2.21 9.12
N SER A 154 4.93 1.88 9.59
CA SER A 154 4.67 1.64 11.02
C SER A 154 5.39 0.41 11.58
N VAL A 155 5.69 -0.58 10.73
CA VAL A 155 6.45 -1.78 11.11
C VAL A 155 7.95 -1.65 10.87
N GLY A 156 8.44 -0.45 10.52
CA GLY A 156 9.87 -0.17 10.32
C GLY A 156 10.40 -0.55 8.94
N TRP A 157 9.53 -0.65 7.94
CA TRP A 157 9.90 -0.93 6.55
C TRP A 157 9.54 0.27 5.68
N GLU A 158 10.38 0.60 4.71
CA GLU A 158 10.06 1.65 3.72
C GLU A 158 10.33 1.13 2.30
N VAL A 159 9.58 1.65 1.35
CA VAL A 159 9.85 1.46 -0.08
C VAL A 159 11.10 2.25 -0.45
N SER A 160 12.01 1.66 -1.22
CA SER A 160 13.20 2.36 -1.73
C SER A 160 12.83 3.64 -2.49
N ASP A 161 13.63 4.70 -2.36
CA ASP A 161 13.34 6.01 -2.96
C ASP A 161 13.04 5.95 -4.48
N ASP A 162 13.84 5.24 -5.28
CA ASP A 162 13.59 5.07 -6.73
C ASP A 162 12.19 4.48 -7.03
N LYS A 163 11.75 3.51 -6.23
CA LYS A 163 10.42 2.90 -6.39
C LYS A 163 9.31 3.79 -5.84
N LYS A 164 9.59 4.54 -4.77
CA LYS A 164 8.66 5.52 -4.22
C LYS A 164 8.32 6.58 -5.26
N ASP A 165 9.31 7.07 -6.00
CA ASP A 165 9.10 8.03 -7.08
C ASP A 165 8.26 7.44 -8.22
N LYS A 166 8.54 6.20 -8.65
CA LYS A 166 7.73 5.49 -9.67
C LYS A 166 6.28 5.28 -9.22
N ILE A 167 6.06 4.91 -7.97
CA ILE A 167 4.73 4.76 -7.38
C ILE A 167 4.00 6.10 -7.34
N GLN A 168 4.67 7.15 -6.88
CA GLN A 168 4.11 8.51 -6.82
C GLN A 168 3.74 9.02 -8.21
N GLU A 169 4.54 8.71 -9.22
CA GLU A 169 4.23 9.05 -10.62
C GLU A 169 2.88 8.43 -11.03
N VAL A 170 2.67 7.14 -10.77
CA VAL A 170 1.40 6.46 -11.09
C VAL A 170 0.22 7.06 -10.31
N ILE A 171 0.40 7.33 -9.01
CA ILE A 171 -0.63 7.98 -8.18
C ILE A 171 -0.96 9.37 -8.72
N SER A 172 0.04 10.13 -9.16
CA SER A 172 -0.15 11.47 -9.71
C SER A 172 -1.01 11.46 -10.97
N ILE A 173 -0.86 10.45 -11.84
CA ILE A 173 -1.70 10.29 -13.04
C ILE A 173 -3.18 10.14 -12.65
N ILE A 174 -3.47 9.33 -11.64
CA ILE A 174 -4.84 9.13 -11.14
C ILE A 174 -5.38 10.42 -10.51
N ASN A 175 -4.58 11.08 -9.67
CA ASN A 175 -5.00 12.31 -9.02
C ASN A 175 -5.29 13.43 -10.03
N ASN A 176 -4.48 13.52 -11.08
CA ASN A 176 -4.68 14.47 -12.18
C ASN A 176 -5.85 14.08 -13.09
N ALA A 177 -6.29 12.82 -13.08
CA ALA A 177 -7.43 12.36 -13.86
C ALA A 177 -8.78 12.75 -13.24
N PHE A 178 -8.89 12.93 -11.92
CA PHE A 178 -10.14 13.36 -11.26
C PHE A 178 -10.73 14.66 -11.82
N PRO A 179 -10.00 15.79 -11.91
CA PRO A 179 -10.55 17.02 -12.48
C PRO A 179 -10.95 16.87 -13.96
N ILE A 180 -10.44 15.85 -14.66
CA ILE A 180 -10.77 15.58 -16.07
C ILE A 180 -12.03 14.71 -16.19
N ILE A 181 -12.13 13.64 -15.41
CA ILE A 181 -13.21 12.65 -15.49
C ILE A 181 -14.53 13.15 -14.90
N TYR A 182 -14.48 14.01 -13.87
CA TYR A 182 -15.69 14.55 -13.24
C TYR A 182 -16.55 15.37 -14.22
N PRO A 183 -16.00 16.33 -14.99
CA PRO A 183 -16.74 17.01 -16.05
C PRO A 183 -17.40 16.07 -17.05
N VAL A 184 -16.68 15.03 -17.52
CA VAL A 184 -17.23 14.01 -18.44
C VAL A 184 -18.43 13.31 -17.81
N PHE A 185 -18.29 12.85 -16.56
CA PHE A 185 -19.35 12.14 -15.85
C PHE A 185 -20.59 13.01 -15.66
N TYR A 186 -20.43 14.23 -15.14
CA TYR A 186 -21.55 15.12 -14.85
C TYR A 186 -22.26 15.61 -16.12
N ALA A 187 -21.51 16.00 -17.16
CA ALA A 187 -22.10 16.40 -18.43
C ALA A 187 -22.87 15.23 -19.09
N SER A 188 -22.34 14.00 -19.01
CA SER A 188 -23.02 12.81 -19.52
C SER A 188 -24.32 12.53 -18.76
N GLN A 189 -24.30 12.61 -17.43
CA GLN A 189 -25.50 12.43 -16.61
C GLN A 189 -26.60 13.45 -16.95
N GLN A 190 -26.23 14.71 -17.15
CA GLN A 190 -27.15 15.77 -17.50
C GLN A 190 -27.75 15.56 -18.90
N LEU A 191 -26.94 15.29 -19.92
CA LEU A 191 -27.40 15.06 -21.29
C LEU A 191 -28.31 13.83 -21.41
N LEU A 192 -28.04 12.79 -20.62
CA LEU A 192 -28.84 11.55 -20.64
C LEU A 192 -30.07 11.60 -19.73
N GLY A 193 -30.26 12.67 -18.95
CA GLY A 193 -31.35 12.80 -17.99
C GLY A 193 -31.28 11.77 -16.86
N LEU A 194 -30.07 11.37 -16.46
CA LEU A 194 -29.80 10.40 -15.39
C LEU A 194 -29.81 11.02 -13.98
N THR A 195 -30.31 12.25 -13.88
CA THR A 195 -30.26 13.10 -12.70
C THR A 195 -31.20 12.64 -11.57
N LYS A 196 -31.12 11.37 -11.14
CA LYS A 196 -31.77 10.92 -9.90
C LYS A 196 -31.00 11.33 -8.64
N ASP A 197 -29.77 11.83 -8.76
CA ASP A 197 -28.92 12.19 -7.59
C ASP A 197 -28.70 13.70 -7.39
N PHE A 198 -29.36 14.56 -8.17
CA PHE A 198 -29.25 16.02 -8.05
C PHE A 198 -30.51 16.65 -7.48
N TYR A 199 -31.31 15.89 -6.75
CA TYR A 199 -32.45 16.43 -6.05
C TYR A 199 -32.13 16.49 -4.57
N ASP A 200 -32.34 17.65 -3.93
CA ASP A 200 -32.40 17.66 -2.47
C ASP A 200 -33.55 16.73 -2.00
N ASN A 201 -33.65 16.49 -0.69
CA ASN A 201 -34.71 15.64 -0.13
C ASN A 201 -36.14 16.16 -0.43
N GLN A 202 -36.27 17.32 -1.09
CA GLN A 202 -37.49 18.03 -1.45
C GLN A 202 -37.71 18.08 -2.98
N GLN A 203 -36.93 17.35 -3.77
CA GLN A 203 -36.99 17.35 -5.24
C GLN A 203 -36.60 18.68 -5.92
N ASN A 204 -35.78 19.51 -5.28
CA ASN A 204 -35.18 20.67 -5.95
C ASN A 204 -33.82 20.30 -6.56
N ILE A 205 -33.55 20.78 -7.77
CA ILE A 205 -32.27 20.56 -8.45
C ILE A 205 -31.14 21.19 -7.62
N ILE A 206 -30.21 20.37 -7.11
CA ILE A 206 -28.94 20.81 -6.53
C ILE A 206 -28.17 21.52 -7.65
N PRO A 207 -27.83 22.80 -7.50
CA PRO A 207 -27.11 23.55 -8.52
C PRO A 207 -25.73 22.93 -8.76
N THR A 208 -25.54 22.29 -9.91
CA THR A 208 -24.20 22.05 -10.45
C THR A 208 -23.87 23.20 -11.41
N PRO A 209 -22.59 23.54 -11.62
CA PRO A 209 -22.21 24.55 -12.62
C PRO A 209 -22.70 24.22 -14.04
N TYR A 210 -23.12 22.97 -14.29
CA TYR A 210 -23.54 22.49 -15.61
C TYR A 210 -25.04 22.68 -15.89
N ASN A 211 -25.88 22.90 -14.87
CA ASN A 211 -27.35 22.97 -14.99
C ASN A 211 -27.87 24.10 -15.91
N GLN A 212 -27.02 25.07 -16.29
CA GLN A 212 -27.34 26.19 -17.18
C GLN A 212 -26.55 26.15 -18.51
N THR A 213 -25.80 25.08 -18.76
CA THR A 213 -24.93 24.93 -19.94
C THR A 213 -25.74 24.38 -21.11
N SER A 214 -25.49 24.86 -22.33
CA SER A 214 -26.21 24.39 -23.53
C SER A 214 -25.84 22.92 -23.85
N GLN A 215 -26.70 22.22 -24.61
CA GLN A 215 -26.39 20.84 -25.04
C GLN A 215 -25.08 20.77 -25.82
N GLU A 216 -24.80 21.75 -26.68
CA GLU A 216 -23.60 21.83 -27.50
C GLU A 216 -22.35 22.01 -26.63
N ASP A 217 -22.41 22.90 -25.65
CA ASP A 217 -21.32 23.14 -24.70
C ASP A 217 -21.05 21.89 -23.84
N LEU A 218 -22.09 21.19 -23.39
CA LEU A 218 -21.94 19.93 -22.63
C LEU A 218 -21.29 18.83 -23.48
N LEU A 219 -21.65 18.72 -24.76
CA LEU A 219 -21.02 17.78 -25.68
C LEU A 219 -19.55 18.12 -25.92
N GLU A 220 -19.20 19.41 -26.03
CA GLU A 220 -17.81 19.85 -26.18
C GLU A 220 -16.98 19.63 -24.90
N ILE A 221 -17.59 19.79 -23.72
CA ILE A 221 -16.96 19.43 -22.43
C ILE A 221 -16.61 17.94 -22.43
N ILE A 222 -17.56 17.07 -22.77
CA ILE A 222 -17.32 15.61 -22.81
C ILE A 222 -16.19 15.31 -23.79
N LYS A 223 -16.26 15.86 -25.01
CA LYS A 223 -15.25 15.61 -26.04
C LYS A 223 -13.85 16.02 -25.60
N SER A 224 -13.68 17.28 -25.21
CA SER A 224 -12.38 17.84 -24.86
C SER A 224 -11.77 17.16 -23.63
N HIS A 225 -12.57 16.83 -22.62
CA HIS A 225 -12.10 16.14 -21.43
C HIS A 225 -11.84 14.65 -21.68
N SER A 226 -12.61 13.96 -22.54
CA SER A 226 -12.31 12.59 -22.96
C SER A 226 -10.98 12.49 -23.71
N GLU A 227 -10.68 13.43 -24.61
CA GLU A 227 -9.40 13.51 -25.32
C GLU A 227 -8.24 13.80 -24.36
N THR A 228 -8.44 14.75 -23.43
CA THR A 228 -7.45 15.08 -22.39
C THR A 228 -7.19 13.89 -21.45
N PHE A 229 -8.24 13.16 -21.08
CA PHE A 229 -8.14 11.97 -20.23
C PHE A 229 -7.30 10.89 -20.90
N LYS A 230 -7.54 10.63 -22.18
CA LYS A 230 -6.78 9.68 -22.97
C LYS A 230 -5.28 10.03 -22.98
N SER A 231 -4.94 11.29 -23.25
CA SER A 231 -3.55 11.74 -23.23
C SER A 231 -2.91 11.63 -21.84
N ASN A 232 -3.64 11.98 -20.77
CA ASN A 232 -3.14 11.88 -19.40
C ASN A 232 -2.90 10.42 -18.95
N THR A 233 -3.63 9.45 -19.53
CA THR A 233 -3.64 8.04 -19.08
C THR A 233 -2.96 7.06 -20.04
N GLU A 234 -2.46 7.51 -21.20
CA GLU A 234 -1.92 6.66 -22.27
C GLU A 234 -0.86 5.66 -21.79
N ASP A 235 0.08 6.11 -20.95
CA ASP A 235 1.16 5.27 -20.42
C ASP A 235 0.85 4.59 -19.08
N PHE A 236 -0.33 4.81 -18.50
CA PHE A 236 -0.65 4.36 -17.14
C PHE A 236 -0.49 2.85 -16.96
N GLY A 237 -1.10 2.05 -17.83
CA GLY A 237 -1.03 0.58 -17.76
C GLY A 237 0.40 0.04 -17.91
N LYS A 238 1.22 0.70 -18.75
CA LYS A 238 2.63 0.36 -18.97
C LYS A 238 3.49 0.71 -17.75
N LYS A 239 3.26 1.87 -17.13
CA LYS A 239 3.94 2.28 -15.89
C LYS A 239 3.59 1.33 -14.74
N CYS A 240 2.32 0.97 -14.58
CA CYS A 240 1.89 -0.02 -13.59
C CYS A 240 2.52 -1.40 -13.84
N SER A 241 2.62 -1.85 -15.10
CA SER A 241 3.21 -3.15 -15.42
C SER A 241 4.70 -3.19 -15.10
N LYS A 242 5.47 -2.16 -15.50
CA LYS A 242 6.89 -2.03 -15.14
C LYS A 242 7.10 -2.08 -13.63
N LEU A 243 6.19 -1.47 -12.87
CA LEU A 243 6.26 -1.41 -11.42
C LEU A 243 5.95 -2.75 -10.73
N LEU A 244 5.12 -3.59 -11.35
CA LEU A 244 4.86 -4.97 -10.91
C LEU A 244 5.97 -5.95 -11.31
N ASP A 245 6.54 -5.76 -12.50
CA ASP A 245 7.62 -6.59 -13.05
C ASP A 245 8.98 -6.29 -12.40
N ASP A 246 9.21 -5.06 -11.95
CA ASP A 246 10.37 -4.70 -11.12
C ASP A 246 10.26 -5.43 -9.78
N ASP A 247 11.08 -6.46 -9.55
CA ASP A 247 11.14 -7.24 -8.30
C ASP A 247 11.04 -6.33 -7.07
N LEU A 248 9.89 -6.36 -6.39
CA LEU A 248 9.59 -5.53 -5.20
C LEU A 248 10.46 -5.88 -3.98
N TYR A 249 11.50 -6.68 -4.18
CA TYR A 249 12.42 -7.24 -3.20
C TYR A 249 13.59 -6.33 -2.78
N VAL A 250 13.58 -5.04 -3.11
CA VAL A 250 14.53 -4.09 -2.49
C VAL A 250 13.79 -3.24 -1.46
N LEU A 251 13.20 -3.95 -0.50
CA LEU A 251 12.73 -3.35 0.72
C LEU A 251 13.92 -3.06 1.63
N ASN A 252 14.13 -1.79 1.98
CA ASN A 252 15.12 -1.45 3.00
C ASN A 252 14.49 -1.73 4.37
N PHE A 253 14.95 -2.78 5.05
CA PHE A 253 14.71 -2.91 6.49
C PHE A 253 15.38 -1.71 7.16
N PHE A 254 14.67 -0.97 8.03
CA PHE A 254 15.34 -0.05 8.96
C PHE A 254 16.25 -0.90 9.85
N HIS A 255 17.49 -1.14 9.44
CA HIS A 255 18.52 -1.04 10.43
C HIS A 255 18.59 0.44 10.79
N PRO A 256 18.43 0.84 12.08
CA PRO A 256 19.05 2.08 12.48
C PRO A 256 20.49 1.93 12.04
N ILE A 257 20.91 2.74 11.06
CA ILE A 257 22.32 2.83 10.69
C ILE A 257 22.99 3.08 12.03
N LYS A 258 23.72 2.08 12.55
CA LYS A 258 24.64 2.31 13.66
C LYS A 258 25.57 3.34 13.08
N LYS A 259 25.33 4.63 13.38
CA LYS A 259 26.34 5.66 13.21
C LYS A 259 27.54 5.07 13.93
N LYS A 260 28.56 4.67 13.17
CA LYS A 260 29.87 4.51 13.74
C LYS A 260 30.18 5.88 14.30
N PHE A 261 30.02 6.03 15.61
CA PHE A 261 30.70 7.09 16.32
C PHE A 261 32.17 6.76 16.11
N ASN A 262 32.78 7.46 15.16
CA ASN A 262 34.23 7.56 15.08
C ASN A 262 34.72 8.33 16.30
#